data_AF-A0A0D1M137-F1
#
_entry.id   AF-A0A0D1M137-F1
#
_cell.length_a   1.000
_cell.length_b   1.000
_cell.length_c   1.000
_cell.angle_alpha   90.00
_cell.angle_beta   90.00
_cell.angle_gamma   90.00
#
_symmetry.space_group_name_H-M   'P 1'
#
loop_
_entity.id
_entity.type
_entity.pdbx_description
1 polymer ?
#
loop_
_entity_poly.entity_id
_entity_poly.type
_entity_poly.pdbx_seq_one_letter_code
_entity_poly.pdbx_strand_id
1 'polypeptide(L)'
;MNRNMWWLLGANLKSDYRVIIVWLLVNFSLIVSGALKLADLYNSPETLDQLLTMLRTPMMTAMFARMPELSQYTVAIVYATIMLPIMAVLMGLMNVQLVVRGTRQMEESGETELIRGGVTTATTPVLATIFEVLGVNVLMTMTMGIGVVLIPMHVATNSGAILFATLLGTFGLMVAGIPWY
;
A
#
# COMPACT_ATOMS: atom_id res chain seq x y z
N MET A 1 -16.34 14.55 19.13
CA MET A 1 -15.73 13.23 18.91
C MET A 1 -15.76 12.46 20.22
N ASN A 2 -16.40 11.29 20.27
CA ASN A 2 -16.79 10.64 21.53
C ASN A 2 -15.60 9.90 22.18
N ARG A 3 -15.49 9.90 23.52
CA ARG A 3 -14.38 9.24 24.26
C ARG A 3 -14.29 7.73 23.94
N ASN A 4 -15.44 7.12 23.68
CA ASN A 4 -15.56 5.69 23.35
C ASN A 4 -14.89 5.34 22.01
N MET A 5 -14.85 6.28 21.06
CA MET A 5 -14.24 6.06 19.74
C MET A 5 -12.72 5.86 19.83
N TRP A 6 -12.04 6.71 20.60
CA TRP A 6 -10.59 6.63 20.78
C TRP A 6 -10.16 5.37 21.52
N TRP A 7 -10.99 4.91 22.46
CA TRP A 7 -10.77 3.66 23.15
C TRP A 7 -10.89 2.46 22.21
N LEU A 8 -11.93 2.41 21.36
CA LEU A 8 -12.11 1.37 20.34
C LEU A 8 -10.96 1.38 19.32
N LEU A 9 -10.56 2.55 18.82
CA LEU A 9 -9.42 2.68 17.92
C LEU A 9 -8.13 2.10 18.55
N GLY A 10 -7.87 2.40 19.82
CA GLY A 10 -6.73 1.86 20.55
C GLY A 10 -6.81 0.34 20.74
N ALA A 11 -8.01 -0.20 20.96
CA ALA A 11 -8.25 -1.63 21.08
C ALA A 11 -7.97 -2.35 19.75
N ASN A 12 -8.49 -1.82 18.63
CA ASN A 12 -8.24 -2.37 17.30
C ASN A 12 -6.74 -2.37 16.98
N LEU A 13 -6.06 -1.23 17.14
CA LEU A 13 -4.62 -1.12 16.92
C LEU A 13 -3.81 -2.11 17.78
N LYS A 14 -4.22 -2.34 19.04
CA LYS A 14 -3.57 -3.30 19.93
C LYS A 14 -3.82 -4.76 19.53
N SER A 15 -4.95 -5.06 18.91
CA SER A 15 -5.16 -6.39 18.31
C SER A 15 -4.36 -6.54 17.01
N ASP A 16 -4.24 -5.46 16.24
CA ASP A 16 -3.86 -5.54 14.84
C ASP A 16 -2.39 -5.18 14.60
N TYR A 17 -1.67 -4.68 15.62
CA TYR A 17 -0.26 -4.26 15.50
C TYR A 17 0.64 -5.32 14.88
N ARG A 18 0.45 -6.62 15.17
CA ARG A 18 1.27 -7.69 14.58
C ARG A 18 1.09 -7.77 13.07
N VAL A 19 -0.17 -7.72 12.62
CA VAL A 19 -0.52 -7.77 11.20
C VAL A 19 -0.03 -6.51 10.50
N ILE A 20 -0.21 -5.34 11.12
CA ILE A 20 0.30 -4.06 10.60
C ILE A 20 1.83 -4.10 10.46
N ILE A 21 2.56 -4.58 11.47
CA ILE A 21 4.02 -4.70 11.43
C ILE A 21 4.47 -5.67 10.34
N VAL A 22 3.83 -6.84 10.21
CA VAL A 22 4.17 -7.81 9.16
C VAL A 22 3.96 -7.19 7.78
N TRP A 23 2.82 -6.54 7.55
CA TRP A 23 2.57 -5.85 6.29
C TRP A 23 3.56 -4.72 6.04
N LEU A 24 3.97 -3.99 7.08
CA LEU A 24 4.95 -2.92 6.97
C LEU A 24 6.29 -3.48 6.50
N LEU A 25 6.77 -4.53 7.15
CA LEU A 25 8.04 -5.17 6.81
C LEU A 25 8.02 -5.80 5.42
N VAL A 26 6.95 -6.51 5.07
CA VAL A 26 6.81 -7.16 3.76
C VAL A 26 6.79 -6.11 2.64
N ASN A 27 5.94 -5.09 2.75
CA ASN A 27 5.82 -4.06 1.73
C ASN A 27 7.10 -3.21 1.62
N PHE A 28 7.69 -2.83 2.76
CA PHE A 28 8.92 -2.05 2.77
C PHE A 28 10.09 -2.83 2.18
N SER A 29 10.29 -4.07 2.62
CA SER A 29 11.37 -4.92 2.10
C SER A 29 11.26 -5.18 0.61
N LEU A 30 10.04 -5.36 0.09
CA LEU A 30 9.84 -5.59 -1.34
C LEU A 30 10.17 -4.35 -2.18
N ILE A 31 9.71 -3.16 -1.77
CA ILE A 31 10.05 -1.89 -2.43
C ILE A 31 11.56 -1.67 -2.43
N VAL A 32 12.19 -1.76 -1.26
CA VAL A 32 13.63 -1.54 -1.12
C VAL A 32 14.42 -2.56 -1.93
N SER A 33 14.06 -3.84 -1.86
CA SER A 33 14.73 -4.89 -2.62
C SER A 33 14.58 -4.68 -4.14
N GLY A 34 13.40 -4.29 -4.61
CA GLY A 34 13.17 -4.03 -6.04
C GLY A 34 14.03 -2.87 -6.53
N ALA A 35 14.08 -1.78 -5.75
CA ALA A 35 14.82 -0.59 -6.10
C ALA A 35 16.33 -0.84 -6.11
N LEU A 36 16.86 -1.55 -5.11
CA LEU A 36 18.28 -1.94 -5.07
C LEU A 36 18.67 -2.81 -6.26
N LYS A 37 17.88 -3.85 -6.57
CA LYS A 37 18.16 -4.75 -7.71
C LYS A 37 18.15 -4.01 -9.04
N LEU A 38 17.18 -3.12 -9.25
CA LEU A 38 17.07 -2.37 -10.49
C LEU A 38 18.18 -1.32 -10.63
N ALA A 39 18.56 -0.66 -9.54
CA ALA A 39 19.65 0.31 -9.52
C ALA A 39 21.02 -0.34 -9.77
N ASP A 40 21.24 -1.55 -9.26
CA ASP A 40 22.52 -2.26 -9.37
C ASP A 40 22.67 -2.97 -10.74
N LEU A 41 21.66 -3.73 -11.15
CA LEU A 41 21.77 -4.60 -12.34
C LEU A 41 21.57 -3.87 -13.68
N TYR A 42 20.86 -2.74 -13.69
CA TYR A 42 20.44 -2.06 -14.92
C TYR A 42 20.97 -0.63 -15.05
N ASN A 43 22.14 -0.36 -14.47
CA ASN A 43 22.78 0.96 -14.49
C ASN A 43 23.45 1.30 -15.84
N SER A 44 23.50 0.36 -16.80
CA SER A 44 24.04 0.61 -18.13
C SER A 44 22.93 0.72 -19.20
N PRO A 45 23.11 1.56 -20.25
CA PRO A 45 22.12 1.67 -21.33
C PRO A 45 21.83 0.36 -22.04
N GLU A 46 22.84 -0.49 -22.24
CA GLU A 46 22.70 -1.79 -22.92
C GLU A 46 21.84 -2.76 -22.10
N THR A 47 22.11 -2.87 -20.79
CA THR A 47 21.30 -3.72 -19.89
C THR A 47 19.86 -3.21 -19.79
N LEU A 48 19.67 -1.89 -19.82
CA LEU A 48 18.34 -1.29 -19.77
C LEU A 48 17.54 -1.59 -21.05
N ASP A 49 18.17 -1.54 -22.22
CA ASP A 49 17.50 -1.85 -23.50
C ASP A 49 17.08 -3.33 -23.60
N GLN A 50 17.90 -4.24 -23.07
CA GLN A 50 17.54 -5.66 -22.95
C GLN A 50 16.29 -5.85 -22.06
N LEU A 51 16.25 -5.16 -20.92
CA LEU A 51 15.10 -5.19 -20.01
C LEU A 51 13.84 -4.61 -20.68
N LEU A 52 13.98 -3.49 -21.40
CA LEU A 52 12.87 -2.89 -22.15
C LEU A 52 12.34 -3.82 -23.24
N THR A 53 13.22 -4.53 -23.94
CA THR A 53 12.84 -5.53 -24.93
C THR A 53 12.01 -6.65 -24.30
N MET A 54 12.42 -7.16 -23.13
CA MET A 54 11.62 -8.14 -22.38
C MET A 54 10.27 -7.58 -21.95
N LEU A 55 10.23 -6.35 -21.43
CA LEU A 55 9.01 -5.72 -20.93
C LEU A 55 7.99 -5.38 -22.03
N ARG A 56 8.44 -5.26 -23.29
CA ARG A 56 7.59 -5.07 -24.47
C ARG A 56 6.98 -6.38 -25.00
N THR A 57 7.36 -7.54 -24.48
CA THR A 57 6.73 -8.80 -24.89
C THR A 57 5.23 -8.82 -24.52
N PRO A 58 4.38 -9.49 -25.31
CA PRO A 58 2.93 -9.53 -25.04
C PRO A 58 2.60 -10.01 -23.63
N MET A 59 3.34 -11.01 -23.13
CA MET A 59 3.22 -11.52 -21.77
C MET A 59 3.46 -10.41 -20.72
N MET A 60 4.59 -9.69 -20.82
CA MET A 60 4.93 -8.67 -19.84
C MET A 60 3.99 -7.46 -19.91
N THR A 61 3.53 -7.09 -21.11
CA THR A 61 2.53 -6.01 -21.26
C THR A 61 1.17 -6.38 -20.64
N ALA A 62 0.79 -7.67 -20.68
CA ALA A 62 -0.42 -8.14 -20.02
C ALA A 62 -0.28 -8.13 -18.49
N MET A 63 0.93 -8.38 -17.97
CA MET A 63 1.19 -8.42 -16.52
C MET A 63 1.40 -7.04 -15.87
N PHE A 64 2.14 -6.13 -16.52
CA PHE A 64 2.63 -4.89 -15.90
C PHE A 64 2.09 -3.61 -16.58
N ALA A 65 1.05 -3.77 -17.40
CA ALA A 65 0.51 -2.77 -18.31
C ALA A 65 1.51 -2.33 -19.40
N ARG A 66 0.99 -1.72 -20.46
CA ARG A 66 1.82 -1.20 -21.55
C ARG A 66 2.64 0.00 -21.05
N MET A 67 3.94 -0.04 -21.30
CA MET A 67 4.82 1.08 -20.99
C MET A 67 4.42 2.34 -21.78
N PRO A 68 4.45 3.52 -21.15
CA PRO A 68 4.21 4.77 -21.85
C PRO A 68 5.28 5.00 -22.92
N GLU A 69 4.86 5.47 -24.09
CA GLU A 69 5.77 5.79 -25.19
C GLU A 69 6.53 7.08 -24.87
N LEU A 70 7.70 6.92 -24.26
CA LEU A 70 8.58 8.02 -23.86
C LEU A 70 9.80 8.08 -24.79
N SER A 71 10.29 9.30 -25.03
CA SER A 71 11.50 9.55 -25.82
C SER A 71 12.76 9.03 -25.13
N GLN A 72 12.77 8.95 -23.80
CA GLN A 72 13.85 8.39 -22.99
C GLN A 72 13.27 7.58 -21.83
N TYR A 73 13.73 6.34 -21.68
CA TYR A 73 13.41 5.48 -20.55
C TYR A 73 14.51 5.59 -19.49
N THR A 74 14.10 5.68 -18.23
CA THR A 74 14.99 5.67 -17.07
C THR A 74 14.72 4.46 -16.20
N VAL A 75 15.71 4.05 -15.41
CA VAL A 75 15.56 2.93 -14.46
C VAL A 75 14.39 3.19 -13.50
N ALA A 76 14.17 4.46 -13.11
CA ALA A 76 13.05 4.86 -12.26
C ALA A 76 11.67 4.62 -12.90
N ILE A 77 11.53 4.88 -14.21
CA ILE A 77 10.29 4.63 -14.95
C ILE A 77 10.02 3.13 -15.02
N VAL A 78 11.05 2.35 -15.36
CA VAL A 78 10.93 0.89 -15.45
C VAL A 78 10.58 0.28 -14.09
N TYR A 79 11.23 0.76 -13.02
CA TYR A 79 10.91 0.39 -11.65
C TYR A 79 9.44 0.67 -11.32
N ALA A 80 8.97 1.89 -11.60
CA ALA A 80 7.58 2.25 -11.33
C ALA A 80 6.60 1.37 -12.12
N THR A 81 6.86 1.09 -13.40
CA THR A 81 6.01 0.21 -14.22
C THR A 81 5.89 -1.21 -13.66
N ILE A 82 6.99 -1.80 -13.21
CA ILE A 82 6.98 -3.17 -12.67
C ILE A 82 6.39 -3.21 -11.26
N MET A 83 6.80 -2.26 -10.41
CA MET A 83 6.49 -2.32 -8.98
C MET A 83 5.11 -1.76 -8.65
N LEU A 84 4.56 -0.81 -9.42
CA LEU A 84 3.22 -0.26 -9.16
C LEU A 84 2.15 -1.36 -9.12
N PRO A 85 2.00 -2.25 -10.12
CA PRO A 85 0.96 -3.28 -10.09
C PRO A 85 1.15 -4.30 -8.96
N ILE A 86 2.40 -4.73 -8.72
CA ILE A 86 2.71 -5.70 -7.66
C ILE A 86 2.36 -5.10 -6.28
N MET A 87 2.79 -3.87 -6.04
CA MET A 87 2.55 -3.19 -4.78
C MET A 87 1.07 -2.82 -4.62
N ALA A 88 0.36 -2.50 -5.71
CA ALA A 88 -1.07 -2.25 -5.68
C ALA A 88 -1.83 -3.49 -5.19
N VAL A 89 -1.48 -4.69 -5.67
CA VAL A 89 -2.09 -5.95 -5.19
C VAL A 89 -1.80 -6.17 -3.70
N LEU A 90 -0.57 -5.97 -3.24
CA LEU A 90 -0.22 -6.16 -1.82
C LEU A 90 -0.89 -5.12 -0.91
N MET A 91 -0.92 -3.86 -1.33
CA MET A 91 -1.67 -2.80 -0.64
C MET A 91 -3.16 -3.13 -0.59
N GLY A 92 -3.71 -3.67 -1.68
CA GLY A 92 -5.10 -4.13 -1.73
C GLY A 92 -5.36 -5.24 -0.73
N LEU A 93 -4.56 -6.31 -0.76
CA LEU A 93 -4.69 -7.45 0.17
C LEU A 93 -4.56 -7.03 1.64
N MET A 94 -3.61 -6.15 1.96
CA MET A 94 -3.48 -5.57 3.29
C MET A 94 -4.77 -4.87 3.73
N ASN A 95 -5.31 -4.00 2.85
CA ASN A 95 -6.52 -3.24 3.14
C ASN A 95 -7.74 -4.15 3.32
N VAL A 96 -7.92 -5.15 2.46
CA VAL A 96 -8.97 -6.16 2.61
C VAL A 96 -8.86 -6.86 3.96
N GLN A 97 -7.66 -7.31 4.32
CA GLN A 97 -7.46 -8.03 5.58
C GLN A 97 -7.78 -7.16 6.81
N LEU A 98 -7.35 -5.89 6.81
CA LEU A 98 -7.64 -4.97 7.92
C LEU A 98 -9.13 -4.66 8.02
N VAL A 99 -9.80 -4.40 6.89
CA VAL A 99 -11.25 -4.13 6.87
C VAL A 99 -12.03 -5.35 7.38
N VAL A 100 -11.72 -6.55 6.91
CA VAL A 100 -12.39 -7.80 7.34
C VAL A 100 -12.15 -8.08 8.84
N ARG A 101 -10.94 -7.82 9.35
CA ARG A 101 -10.65 -8.00 10.78
C ARG A 101 -11.39 -6.98 11.63
N GLY A 102 -11.42 -5.72 11.20
CA GLY A 102 -12.16 -4.66 11.88
C GLY A 102 -13.67 -4.94 11.94
N THR A 103 -14.27 -5.48 10.88
CA THR A 103 -15.71 -5.83 10.89
C THR A 103 -16.02 -7.08 11.71
N ARG A 104 -15.18 -8.12 11.67
CA ARG A 104 -15.40 -9.34 12.48
C ARG A 104 -15.16 -9.12 13.97
N GLN A 105 -14.22 -8.25 14.33
CA GLN A 105 -14.03 -7.84 15.73
C GLN A 105 -15.30 -7.21 16.30
N MET A 106 -16.06 -6.44 15.50
CA MET A 106 -17.33 -5.84 15.96
C MET A 106 -18.40 -6.89 16.33
N GLU A 107 -18.35 -8.09 15.73
CA GLU A 107 -19.24 -9.20 16.06
C GLU A 107 -18.75 -9.95 17.31
N GLU A 108 -17.45 -10.23 17.40
CA GLU A 108 -16.86 -11.04 18.47
C GLU A 108 -16.69 -10.29 19.81
N SER A 109 -16.49 -8.97 19.79
CA SER A 109 -16.23 -8.16 20.99
C SER A 109 -17.51 -7.75 21.73
N GLY A 110 -18.69 -8.11 21.23
CA GLY A 110 -19.97 -7.68 21.80
C GLY A 110 -20.26 -6.19 21.60
N GLU A 111 -19.51 -5.49 20.75
CA GLU A 111 -19.81 -4.10 20.37
C GLU A 111 -21.19 -3.94 19.75
N THR A 112 -21.63 -4.96 19.00
CA THR A 112 -23.00 -5.06 18.48
C THR A 112 -24.04 -5.13 19.61
N GLU A 113 -23.70 -5.75 20.74
CA GLU A 113 -24.58 -5.81 21.92
C GLU A 113 -24.59 -4.48 22.69
N LEU A 114 -23.46 -3.76 22.76
CA LEU A 114 -23.38 -2.40 23.32
C LEU A 114 -24.23 -1.40 22.53
N ILE A 115 -24.31 -1.57 21.20
CA ILE A 115 -25.21 -0.79 20.33
C ILE A 115 -26.67 -1.14 20.63
N ARG A 116 -27.01 -2.44 20.72
CA ARG A 116 -28.37 -2.89 21.07
C ARG A 116 -28.80 -2.44 22.48
N GLY A 117 -27.86 -2.34 23.42
CA GLY A 117 -28.09 -1.83 24.77
C GLY A 117 -28.14 -0.30 24.89
N GLY A 118 -27.97 0.45 23.78
CA GLY A 118 -28.04 1.92 23.77
C GLY A 118 -26.85 2.63 24.40
N VAL A 119 -25.76 1.92 24.70
CA VAL A 119 -24.56 2.49 25.36
C VAL A 119 -23.67 3.24 24.36
N THR A 120 -23.69 2.85 23.09
CA THR A 120 -22.89 3.46 22.02
C THR A 120 -23.70 3.51 20.71
N THR A 121 -23.44 4.51 19.86
CA THR A 121 -24.07 4.61 18.54
C THR A 121 -23.43 3.64 17.55
N ALA A 122 -24.24 3.06 16.65
CA ALA A 122 -23.81 2.13 15.61
C ALA A 122 -22.66 2.63 14.70
N THR A 123 -22.47 3.95 14.63
CA THR A 123 -21.42 4.59 13.82
C THR A 123 -20.04 4.59 14.48
N THR A 124 -19.97 4.40 15.81
CA THR A 124 -18.70 4.55 16.57
C THR A 124 -17.67 3.49 16.20
N PRO A 125 -18.02 2.20 16.09
CA PRO A 125 -17.07 1.16 15.68
C PRO A 125 -16.62 1.31 14.22
N VAL A 126 -17.56 1.61 13.32
CA VAL A 126 -17.28 1.81 11.89
C VAL A 126 -16.27 2.95 11.70
N LEU A 127 -16.45 4.06 12.41
CA LEU A 127 -15.50 5.17 12.38
C LEU A 127 -14.12 4.78 12.93
N ALA A 128 -14.06 3.98 14.01
CA ALA A 128 -12.78 3.51 14.55
C ALA A 128 -11.99 2.69 13.52
N THR A 129 -12.65 1.75 12.83
CA THR A 129 -12.03 0.96 11.75
C THR A 129 -11.59 1.84 10.58
N ILE A 130 -12.39 2.83 10.18
CA ILE A 130 -12.01 3.78 9.12
C ILE A 130 -10.74 4.55 9.51
N PHE A 131 -10.66 5.07 10.74
CA PHE A 131 -9.49 5.81 11.21
C PHE A 131 -8.24 4.93 11.31
N GLU A 132 -8.39 3.67 11.71
CA GLU A 132 -7.29 2.70 11.71
C GLU A 132 -6.74 2.48 10.31
N VAL A 133 -7.61 2.15 9.35
CA VAL A 133 -7.21 1.89 7.97
C VAL A 133 -6.58 3.14 7.33
N LEU A 134 -7.15 4.33 7.58
CA LEU A 134 -6.54 5.59 7.15
C LEU A 134 -5.14 5.78 7.72
N GLY A 135 -4.98 5.58 9.04
CA GLY A 135 -3.69 5.72 9.72
C GLY A 135 -2.63 4.75 9.17
N VAL A 136 -3.00 3.48 8.96
CA VAL A 136 -2.10 2.47 8.41
C VAL A 136 -1.70 2.78 6.97
N ASN A 137 -2.62 3.23 6.11
CA ASN A 137 -2.28 3.59 4.73
C ASN A 137 -1.37 4.81 4.66
N VAL A 138 -1.57 5.82 5.51
CA VAL A 138 -0.68 6.98 5.59
C VAL A 138 0.71 6.54 6.03
N LEU A 139 0.81 5.70 7.07
CA LEU A 139 2.08 5.14 7.54
C LEU A 139 2.80 4.35 6.44
N MET A 140 2.07 3.49 5.72
CA MET A 140 2.63 2.75 4.59
C MET A 140 3.14 3.68 3.49
N THR A 141 2.31 4.64 3.08
CA THR A 141 2.66 5.60 2.03
C THR A 141 3.95 6.35 2.38
N MET A 142 4.07 6.83 3.62
CA MET A 142 5.29 7.50 4.10
C MET A 142 6.49 6.57 4.08
N THR A 143 6.35 5.36 4.62
CA THR A 143 7.43 4.37 4.72
C THR A 143 7.94 3.94 3.34
N MET A 144 7.02 3.72 2.40
CA MET A 144 7.33 3.42 1.00
C MET A 144 8.02 4.60 0.29
N GLY A 145 7.50 5.81 0.46
CA GLY A 145 8.09 7.03 -0.11
C GLY A 145 9.52 7.25 0.36
N ILE A 146 9.77 7.08 1.68
CA ILE A 146 11.11 7.15 2.26
C ILE A 146 12.01 6.06 1.67
N GLY A 147 11.51 4.82 1.56
CA GLY A 147 12.28 3.70 1.01
C GLY A 147 12.77 3.95 -0.42
N VAL A 148 11.93 4.55 -1.28
CA VAL A 148 12.31 4.87 -2.66
C VAL A 148 13.23 6.08 -2.74
N VAL A 149 12.99 7.13 -1.94
CA VAL A 149 13.83 8.35 -1.97
C VAL A 149 15.25 8.10 -1.47
N LEU A 150 15.44 7.18 -0.52
CA LEU A 150 16.76 6.87 0.03
C LEU A 150 17.66 6.09 -0.94
N ILE A 151 17.10 5.47 -1.98
CA ILE A 151 17.86 4.64 -2.91
C ILE A 151 18.19 5.48 -4.16
N PRO A 152 19.47 5.79 -4.41
CA PRO A 152 19.86 6.60 -5.55
C PRO A 152 19.68 5.82 -6.85
N MET A 153 18.54 6.01 -7.51
CA MET A 153 18.30 5.48 -8.85
C MET A 153 18.69 6.53 -9.89
N HIS A 154 19.39 6.12 -10.95
CA HIS A 154 19.85 7.02 -12.00
C HIS A 154 18.63 7.73 -12.65
N VAL A 155 18.65 9.08 -12.64
CA VAL A 155 17.57 9.95 -13.17
C VAL A 155 16.23 9.84 -12.43
N ALA A 156 16.22 9.43 -11.16
CA ALA A 156 15.01 9.52 -10.33
C ALA A 156 14.80 10.95 -9.80
N THR A 157 13.60 11.49 -10.00
CA THR A 157 13.18 12.77 -9.42
C THR A 157 12.40 12.53 -8.12
N ASN A 158 12.66 13.34 -7.08
CA ASN A 158 11.95 13.25 -5.80
C ASN A 158 10.42 13.35 -5.97
N SER A 159 9.94 14.19 -6.89
CA SER A 159 8.52 14.30 -7.23
C SER A 159 7.94 12.99 -7.77
N GLY A 160 8.72 12.21 -8.52
CA GLY A 160 8.31 10.91 -9.04
C GLY A 160 8.17 9.86 -7.95
N ALA A 161 9.10 9.85 -6.98
CA ALA A 161 9.03 8.95 -5.82
C ALA A 161 7.81 9.26 -4.93
N ILE A 162 7.53 10.55 -4.69
CA ILE A 162 6.34 10.98 -3.93
C ILE A 162 5.06 10.60 -4.69
N LEU A 163 5.01 10.81 -6.00
CA LEU A 163 3.87 10.42 -6.84
C LEU A 163 3.63 8.92 -6.78
N PHE A 164 4.68 8.11 -6.93
CA PHE A 164 4.62 6.65 -6.84
C PHE A 164 4.02 6.20 -5.50
N ALA A 165 4.52 6.72 -4.38
CA ALA A 165 4.02 6.36 -3.06
C ALA A 165 2.56 6.81 -2.86
N THR A 166 2.22 8.03 -3.27
CA THR A 166 0.86 8.58 -3.12
C THR A 166 -0.15 7.81 -3.96
N LEU A 167 0.22 7.36 -5.17
CA LEU A 167 -0.63 6.50 -6.00
C LEU A 167 -0.95 5.18 -5.29
N LEU A 168 0.05 4.53 -4.70
CA LEU A 168 -0.15 3.28 -3.95
C LEU A 168 -1.01 3.47 -2.71
N GLY A 169 -0.77 4.54 -1.95
CA GLY A 169 -1.60 4.92 -0.80
C GLY A 169 -3.05 5.15 -1.18
N THR A 170 -3.28 5.91 -2.26
CA THR A 170 -4.62 6.22 -2.75
C THR A 170 -5.34 4.97 -3.26
N PHE A 171 -4.63 4.09 -3.97
CA PHE A 171 -5.16 2.81 -4.40
C PHE A 171 -5.55 1.92 -3.21
N GLY A 172 -4.71 1.84 -2.18
CA GLY A 172 -5.02 1.10 -0.95
C GLY A 172 -6.30 1.60 -0.28
N LEU A 173 -6.45 2.92 -0.16
CA LEU A 173 -7.67 3.53 0.38
C LEU A 173 -8.91 3.27 -0.49
N MET A 174 -8.76 3.29 -1.81
CA MET A 174 -9.84 2.94 -2.72
C MET A 174 -10.31 1.50 -2.48
N VAL A 175 -9.38 0.55 -2.34
CA VAL A 175 -9.69 -0.86 -2.05
C VAL A 175 -10.36 -1.03 -0.68
N ALA A 176 -9.90 -0.28 0.33
CA ALA A 176 -10.53 -0.28 1.65
C ALA A 176 -11.99 0.20 1.64
N GLY A 177 -12.34 1.12 0.74
CA GLY A 177 -13.71 1.63 0.58
C GLY A 177 -14.66 0.65 -0.12
N ILE A 178 -14.15 -0.41 -0.74
CA ILE A 178 -14.98 -1.46 -1.32
C ILE A 178 -15.59 -2.27 -0.17
N PRO A 179 -16.91 -2.52 -0.19
CA PRO A 179 -17.52 -3.34 0.84
C PRO A 179 -17.16 -4.81 0.62
N TRP A 180 -16.43 -5.37 1.58
CA TRP A 180 -16.03 -6.78 1.62
C TRP A 180 -16.99 -7.54 2.55
N TYR A 181 -18.20 -7.83 2.05
CA TYR A 181 -19.23 -8.64 2.74
C TYR A 181 -19.50 -9.96 2.00
#